data_AF-A0A1Y1LGX8-F1
#
_entry.id   AF-A0A1Y1LGX8-F1
#
_cell.length_a   1.000
_cell.length_b   1.000
_cell.length_c   1.000
_cell.angle_alpha   90.00
_cell.angle_beta   90.00
_cell.angle_gamma   90.00
#
_symmetry.space_group_name_H-M   'P 1'
#
loop_
_entity.id
_entity.type
_entity.pdbx_description
1 polymer ?
#
loop_
_entity_poly.entity_id
_entity_poly.type
_entity_poly.pdbx_seq_one_letter_code
_entity_poly.pdbx_strand_id
1 'polypeptide(L)'
;QNSPFQYFDCLNLKKNKGNISYNKILEAKKAAKINNIDEDALYNEIVILKSGLQHLEICGSEIDELWCKIFQTSNLPNLLKIVGKILSIPVSNAFPERIFSLMGNLWTDERNRMRVELVKAELCVKLNFSMSCQQFAEFLEKKEQKALLDACQGNNKYRFKLNVNNDK
;
A
#
# COMPACT_ATOMS: atom_id res chain seq x y z
N GLN A 1 -9.18 3.94 26.39
CA GLN A 1 -9.73 4.22 25.05
C GLN A 1 -9.71 2.93 24.26
N ASN A 2 -10.86 2.50 23.73
CA ASN A 2 -10.92 1.30 22.88
C ASN A 2 -10.26 1.63 21.53
N SER A 3 -9.15 0.95 21.25
CA SER A 3 -8.41 1.11 20.00
C SER A 3 -9.28 0.76 18.79
N PRO A 4 -9.32 1.55 17.71
CA PRO A 4 -10.13 1.25 16.53
C PRO A 4 -9.70 -0.07 15.84
N PHE A 5 -8.46 -0.52 16.08
CA PHE A 5 -7.92 -1.75 15.51
C PHE A 5 -8.70 -3.00 15.92
N GLN A 6 -9.39 -3.00 17.07
CA GLN A 6 -10.21 -4.14 17.49
C GLN A 6 -11.36 -4.44 16.51
N TYR A 7 -11.82 -3.43 15.77
CA TYR A 7 -12.88 -3.57 14.77
C TYR A 7 -12.35 -4.06 13.41
N PHE A 8 -11.04 -3.97 13.17
CA PHE A 8 -10.42 -4.32 11.88
C PHE A 8 -10.07 -5.81 11.75
N ASP A 9 -10.06 -6.54 12.87
CA ASP A 9 -9.85 -8.00 12.91
C ASP A 9 -10.84 -8.78 12.02
N CYS A 10 -12.01 -8.20 11.71
CA CYS A 10 -12.98 -8.79 10.79
C CYS A 10 -12.43 -8.99 9.36
N LEU A 11 -11.42 -8.22 8.96
CA LEU A 11 -10.76 -8.34 7.65
C LEU A 11 -9.67 -9.42 7.61
N ASN A 12 -9.32 -10.00 8.77
CA ASN A 12 -8.33 -11.06 8.82
C ASN A 12 -8.94 -12.41 8.40
N LEU A 13 -8.95 -12.66 7.10
CA LEU A 13 -9.58 -13.85 6.49
C LEU A 13 -8.95 -15.16 6.97
N LYS A 14 -7.65 -15.16 7.32
CA LYS A 14 -6.96 -16.31 7.90
C LYS A 14 -7.50 -16.64 9.28
N LYS A 15 -7.54 -15.65 10.19
CA LYS A 15 -8.03 -15.79 11.57
C LYS A 15 -9.51 -16.20 11.59
N ASN A 16 -10.30 -15.63 10.68
CA ASN A 16 -11.73 -15.86 10.62
C ASN A 16 -12.12 -17.09 9.76
N LYS A 17 -11.15 -17.85 9.22
CA LYS A 17 -11.38 -19.00 8.33
C LYS A 17 -12.33 -18.68 7.17
N GLY A 18 -12.17 -17.50 6.56
CA GLY A 18 -13.03 -17.00 5.48
C GLY A 18 -14.45 -16.57 5.90
N ASN A 19 -14.79 -16.61 7.19
CA ASN A 19 -16.11 -16.17 7.65
C ASN A 19 -16.12 -14.66 7.92
N ILE A 20 -16.85 -13.91 7.09
CA ILE A 20 -17.02 -12.46 7.23
C ILE A 20 -18.45 -12.14 7.65
N SER A 21 -18.62 -11.26 8.63
CA SER A 21 -19.92 -10.80 9.10
C SER A 21 -20.19 -9.38 8.62
N TYR A 22 -21.35 -9.15 7.98
CA TYR A 22 -21.79 -7.83 7.53
C TYR A 22 -21.78 -6.80 8.67
N ASN A 23 -22.32 -7.17 9.84
CA ASN A 23 -22.36 -6.28 11.00
C ASN A 23 -20.95 -5.87 11.46
N LYS A 24 -20.00 -6.80 11.45
CA LYS A 24 -18.60 -6.48 11.82
C LYS A 24 -17.94 -5.56 10.79
N ILE A 25 -18.26 -5.71 9.50
CA ILE A 25 -17.78 -4.80 8.46
C ILE A 25 -18.38 -3.40 8.62
N LEU A 26 -19.66 -3.29 9.01
CA LEU A 26 -20.27 -1.99 9.34
C LEU A 26 -19.62 -1.34 10.57
N GLU A 27 -19.30 -2.11 11.61
CA GLU A 27 -18.56 -1.60 12.76
C GLU A 27 -17.17 -1.11 12.36
N ALA A 28 -16.46 -1.87 11.49
CA ALA A 28 -15.18 -1.46 10.94
C ALA A 28 -15.28 -0.18 10.10
N LYS A 29 -16.31 -0.07 9.25
CA LYS A 29 -16.64 1.14 8.48
C LYS A 29 -16.80 2.35 9.41
N LYS A 30 -17.59 2.21 10.48
CA LYS A 30 -17.81 3.26 11.48
C LYS A 30 -16.51 3.64 12.20
N ALA A 31 -15.73 2.66 12.65
CA ALA A 31 -14.44 2.89 13.30
C ALA A 31 -13.43 3.59 12.39
N ALA A 32 -13.43 3.28 11.09
CA ALA A 32 -12.59 3.90 10.07
C ALA A 32 -13.15 5.25 9.54
N LYS A 33 -14.32 5.70 10.03
CA LYS A 33 -15.00 6.95 9.63
C LYS A 33 -15.26 7.06 8.13
N ILE A 34 -15.73 5.98 7.51
CA ILE A 34 -16.02 5.91 6.07
C ILE A 34 -17.51 6.14 5.84
N ASN A 35 -17.89 7.27 5.23
CA ASN A 35 -19.30 7.66 5.08
C ASN A 35 -19.90 7.33 3.70
N ASN A 36 -19.08 7.33 2.64
CA ASN A 36 -19.56 7.21 1.25
C ASN A 36 -19.57 5.76 0.74
N ILE A 37 -20.42 4.93 1.34
CA ILE A 37 -20.61 3.51 1.02
C ILE A 37 -22.10 3.24 0.88
N ASP A 38 -22.49 2.59 -0.22
CA ASP A 38 -23.82 2.01 -0.38
C ASP A 38 -23.89 0.72 0.46
N GLU A 39 -24.70 0.75 1.52
CA GLU A 39 -24.82 -0.35 2.48
C GLU A 39 -25.56 -1.57 1.92
N ASP A 40 -26.56 -1.34 1.05
CA ASP A 40 -27.31 -2.42 0.42
C ASP A 40 -26.44 -3.14 -0.62
N ALA A 41 -25.71 -2.38 -1.44
CA ALA A 41 -24.73 -2.93 -2.36
C ALA A 41 -23.59 -3.66 -1.60
N LEU A 42 -23.12 -3.10 -0.49
CA LEU A 42 -22.12 -3.75 0.37
C LEU A 42 -22.60 -5.11 0.91
N TYR A 43 -23.86 -5.22 1.30
CA TYR A 43 -24.42 -6.50 1.74
C TYR A 43 -24.31 -7.56 0.62
N ASN A 44 -24.72 -7.19 -0.60
CA ASN A 44 -24.62 -8.07 -1.77
C ASN A 44 -23.17 -8.46 -2.07
N GLU A 45 -22.23 -7.51 -1.99
CA GLU A 45 -20.80 -7.77 -2.15
C GLU A 45 -20.26 -8.79 -1.13
N ILE A 46 -20.71 -8.72 0.13
CA ILE A 46 -20.30 -9.69 1.15
C ILE A 46 -20.86 -11.09 0.86
N VAL A 47 -22.08 -11.19 0.34
CA VAL A 47 -22.67 -12.48 -0.08
C VAL A 47 -21.84 -13.09 -1.21
N ILE A 48 -21.50 -12.30 -2.24
CA ILE A 48 -20.64 -12.72 -3.36
C ILE A 48 -19.28 -13.19 -2.84
N LEU A 49 -18.67 -12.41 -1.94
CA LEU A 49 -17.38 -12.77 -1.35
C LEU A 49 -17.43 -14.10 -0.60
N LYS A 50 -18.47 -14.35 0.20
CA LYS A 50 -18.63 -15.63 0.91
C LYS A 50 -18.68 -16.82 -0.03
N SER A 51 -19.36 -16.69 -1.18
CA SER A 51 -19.36 -17.74 -2.19
C SER A 51 -17.97 -17.94 -2.83
N GLY A 52 -17.26 -16.86 -3.14
CA GLY A 52 -15.91 -16.93 -3.73
C GLY A 52 -14.85 -17.50 -2.78
N LEU A 53 -14.98 -17.23 -1.47
CA LEU A 53 -14.02 -17.68 -0.45
C LEU A 53 -13.99 -19.21 -0.25
N GLN A 54 -15.06 -19.92 -0.61
CA GLN A 54 -15.07 -21.40 -0.55
C GLN A 54 -14.05 -22.04 -1.50
N HIS A 55 -13.62 -21.31 -2.54
CA HIS A 55 -12.72 -21.79 -3.58
C HIS A 55 -11.31 -21.19 -3.50
N LEU A 56 -11.06 -20.29 -2.54
CA LEU A 56 -9.77 -19.63 -2.36
C LEU A 56 -8.91 -20.39 -1.34
N GLU A 57 -7.68 -20.74 -1.74
CA GLU A 57 -6.66 -21.17 -0.79
C GLU A 57 -6.20 -19.98 0.05
N ILE A 58 -6.60 -19.94 1.32
CA ILE A 58 -6.28 -18.84 2.26
C ILE A 58 -4.86 -19.01 2.87
N CYS A 59 -4.10 -20.04 2.47
CA CYS A 59 -2.82 -20.38 3.09
C CYS A 59 -1.65 -19.58 2.49
N GLY A 60 -0.71 -19.13 3.35
CA GLY A 60 0.60 -18.64 2.93
C GLY A 60 0.73 -17.21 2.40
N SER A 61 -0.30 -16.58 1.83
CA SER A 61 -0.22 -15.18 1.32
C SER A 61 -0.44 -14.13 2.41
N GLU A 62 0.22 -12.98 2.39
CA GLU A 62 -0.07 -11.88 3.34
C GLU A 62 -1.51 -11.36 3.20
N ILE A 63 -2.05 -10.69 4.23
CA ILE A 63 -3.49 -10.35 4.27
C ILE A 63 -3.88 -9.39 3.14
N ASP A 64 -3.00 -8.44 2.84
CA ASP A 64 -3.11 -7.44 1.79
C ASP A 64 -3.03 -8.09 0.40
N GLU A 65 -2.11 -9.03 0.20
CA GLU A 65 -2.02 -9.81 -1.04
C GLU A 65 -3.30 -10.61 -1.31
N LEU A 66 -3.87 -11.21 -0.26
CA LEU A 66 -5.12 -11.96 -0.37
C LEU A 66 -6.29 -11.06 -0.80
N TRP A 67 -6.42 -9.90 -0.18
CA TRP A 67 -7.43 -8.92 -0.57
C TRP A 67 -7.22 -8.41 -2.01
N CYS A 68 -5.97 -8.18 -2.43
CA CYS A 68 -5.64 -7.84 -3.82
C CYS A 68 -6.12 -8.91 -4.81
N LYS A 69 -5.88 -10.20 -4.52
CA LYS A 69 -6.36 -11.32 -5.36
C LYS A 69 -7.89 -11.37 -5.46
N ILE A 70 -8.58 -11.09 -4.36
CA ILE A 70 -10.05 -11.02 -4.34
C ILE A 70 -10.54 -9.89 -5.25
N PHE A 71 -9.98 -8.68 -5.14
CA PHE A 71 -10.41 -7.55 -5.94
C PHE A 71 -10.00 -7.63 -7.41
N GLN A 72 -9.02 -8.44 -7.76
CA GLN A 72 -8.67 -8.74 -9.16
C GLN A 72 -9.68 -9.68 -9.84
N THR A 73 -10.34 -10.54 -9.06
CA THR A 73 -11.25 -11.57 -9.59
C THR A 73 -12.72 -11.23 -9.38
N SER A 74 -13.04 -10.30 -8.49
CA SER A 74 -14.41 -9.94 -8.11
C SER A 74 -14.60 -8.43 -8.08
N ASN A 75 -15.72 -7.95 -8.64
CA ASN A 75 -16.09 -6.55 -8.59
C ASN A 75 -16.81 -6.21 -7.27
N LEU A 76 -16.05 -5.76 -6.27
CA LEU A 76 -16.54 -5.46 -4.90
C LEU A 76 -16.16 -4.02 -4.49
N PRO A 77 -16.73 -2.99 -5.15
CA PRO A 77 -16.26 -1.61 -5.03
C PRO A 77 -16.46 -0.99 -3.64
N ASN A 78 -17.53 -1.32 -2.92
CA ASN A 78 -17.76 -0.80 -1.58
C ASN A 78 -16.80 -1.46 -0.57
N LEU A 79 -16.63 -2.77 -0.67
CA LEU A 79 -15.72 -3.51 0.18
C LEU A 79 -14.27 -3.10 -0.08
N LEU A 80 -13.88 -2.84 -1.33
CA LEU A 80 -12.57 -2.31 -1.69
C LEU A 80 -12.28 -0.97 -1.00
N LYS A 81 -13.24 -0.04 -1.00
CA LYS A 81 -13.09 1.25 -0.30
C LYS A 81 -12.85 1.06 1.20
N ILE A 82 -13.57 0.13 1.83
CA ILE A 82 -13.43 -0.16 3.27
C ILE A 82 -12.08 -0.82 3.57
N VAL A 83 -11.78 -1.93 2.89
CA VAL A 83 -10.55 -2.70 3.08
C VAL A 83 -9.33 -1.86 2.77
N GLY A 84 -9.31 -1.16 1.63
CA GLY A 84 -8.20 -0.30 1.22
C GLY A 84 -7.94 0.82 2.23
N LYS A 85 -9.00 1.45 2.76
CA LYS A 85 -8.84 2.45 3.80
C LYS A 85 -8.27 1.85 5.08
N ILE A 86 -8.80 0.73 5.55
CA ILE A 86 -8.34 0.11 6.80
C ILE A 86 -6.89 -0.36 6.70
N LEU A 87 -6.52 -1.04 5.61
CA LEU A 87 -5.14 -1.51 5.40
C LEU A 87 -4.13 -0.36 5.19
N SER A 88 -4.60 0.83 4.80
CA SER A 88 -3.75 2.03 4.75
C SER A 88 -3.45 2.65 6.12
N ILE A 89 -4.13 2.21 7.19
CA ILE A 89 -3.91 2.72 8.54
C ILE A 89 -2.75 1.93 9.15
N PRO A 90 -1.62 2.58 9.49
CA PRO A 90 -0.50 1.89 10.12
C PRO A 90 -0.92 1.36 11.50
N VAL A 91 -0.70 0.06 11.72
CA VAL A 91 -1.06 -0.63 12.97
C VAL A 91 -0.09 -0.31 14.11
N SER A 92 1.10 0.21 13.79
CA SER A 92 2.11 0.60 14.78
C SER A 92 2.87 1.85 14.37
N ASN A 93 3.42 2.55 15.36
CA ASN A 93 4.33 3.67 15.15
C ASN A 93 5.73 3.24 14.72
N ALA A 94 6.06 1.94 14.74
CA ALA A 94 7.39 1.44 14.43
C ALA A 94 7.87 1.82 13.01
N PHE A 95 6.96 1.87 12.04
CA PHE A 95 7.31 2.31 10.68
C PHE A 95 7.61 3.81 10.60
N PRO A 96 6.73 4.73 11.07
CA PRO A 96 7.07 6.14 11.24
C PRO A 96 8.34 6.39 12.05
N GLU A 97 8.54 5.67 13.16
CA GLU A 97 9.75 5.77 14.00
C GLU A 97 11.02 5.36 13.24
N ARG A 98 10.95 4.30 12.42
CA ARG A 98 12.05 3.94 11.52
C ARG A 98 12.36 5.05 10.52
N ILE A 99 11.32 5.68 9.95
CA ILE A 99 11.50 6.84 9.06
C ILE A 99 12.20 7.98 9.81
N PHE A 100 11.77 8.30 11.03
CA PHE A 100 12.38 9.36 11.83
C PHE A 100 13.82 9.06 12.21
N SER A 101 14.14 7.81 12.56
CA SER A 101 15.51 7.38 12.83
C SER A 101 16.39 7.52 11.58
N LEU A 102 15.93 7.06 10.42
CA LEU A 102 16.63 7.26 9.16
C LEU A 102 16.81 8.73 8.83
N MET A 103 15.79 9.55 9.04
CA MET A 103 15.85 10.99 8.81
C MET A 103 16.89 11.65 9.71
N GLY A 104 16.94 11.29 11.00
CA GLY A 104 17.95 11.77 11.95
C GLY A 104 19.38 11.40 11.53
N ASN A 105 19.58 10.19 11.01
CA ASN A 105 20.88 9.77 10.48
C ASN A 105 21.29 10.52 9.20
N LEU A 106 20.33 11.01 8.41
CA LEU A 106 20.62 11.85 7.23
C LEU A 106 20.88 13.30 7.62
N TRP A 107 20.27 13.75 8.71
CA TRP A 107 20.34 15.12 9.23
C TRP A 107 21.31 15.20 10.41
N THR A 108 22.57 14.80 10.20
CA THR A 108 23.64 14.98 11.18
C THR A 108 24.31 16.34 11.03
N ASP A 109 24.96 16.83 12.10
CA ASP A 109 25.63 18.13 12.12
C ASP A 109 26.74 18.27 11.05
N GLU A 110 27.29 17.15 10.59
CA GLU A 110 28.29 17.09 9.52
C GLU A 110 27.65 17.23 8.11
N ARG A 111 26.37 16.88 7.96
CA ARG A 111 25.59 16.96 6.71
C ARG A 111 24.61 18.15 6.68
N ASN A 112 24.94 19.22 7.41
CA ASN A 112 24.09 20.40 7.70
C ASN A 112 23.61 21.26 6.50
N ARG A 113 23.64 20.76 5.26
CA ARG A 113 23.20 21.52 4.06
C ARG A 113 22.39 20.71 3.05
N MET A 114 21.91 19.51 3.39
CA MET A 114 21.01 18.80 2.48
C MET A 114 19.66 19.50 2.43
N ARG A 115 19.22 19.85 1.22
CA ARG A 115 17.88 20.39 0.99
C ARG A 115 16.84 19.35 1.40
N VAL A 116 15.69 19.81 1.91
CA VAL A 116 14.60 18.92 2.36
C VAL A 116 14.15 17.98 1.23
N GLU A 117 14.16 18.45 -0.01
CA GLU A 117 13.81 17.64 -1.19
C GLU A 117 14.79 16.47 -1.39
N LEU A 118 16.07 16.68 -1.12
CA LEU A 118 17.09 15.65 -1.25
C LEU A 118 16.95 14.60 -0.14
N VAL A 119 16.70 15.04 1.10
CA VAL A 119 16.43 14.14 2.23
C VAL A 119 15.20 13.28 1.96
N LYS A 120 14.12 13.88 1.45
CA LYS A 120 12.91 13.15 1.04
C LYS A 120 13.21 12.11 -0.04
N ALA A 121 13.95 12.49 -1.08
CA ALA A 121 14.31 11.59 -2.16
C ALA A 121 15.16 10.41 -1.66
N GLU A 122 16.16 10.66 -0.81
CA GLU A 122 17.01 9.60 -0.23
C GLU A 122 16.21 8.65 0.67
N LEU A 123 15.30 9.18 1.51
CA LEU A 123 14.40 8.37 2.31
C LEU A 123 13.50 7.49 1.44
N CYS A 124 12.92 8.05 0.37
CA CYS A 124 12.11 7.27 -0.57
C CYS A 124 12.93 6.15 -1.22
N VAL A 125 14.17 6.40 -1.64
CA VAL A 125 15.02 5.35 -2.21
C VAL A 125 15.32 4.27 -1.17
N LYS A 126 15.77 4.62 0.04
CA LYS A 126 16.12 3.64 1.08
C LYS A 126 14.93 2.80 1.57
N LEU A 127 13.73 3.37 1.58
CA LEU A 127 12.54 2.69 2.10
C LEU A 127 11.85 1.81 1.05
N ASN A 128 11.90 2.20 -0.23
CA ASN A 128 11.16 1.50 -1.28
C ASN A 128 12.01 0.47 -2.04
N PHE A 129 13.34 0.56 -1.99
CA PHE A 129 14.23 -0.42 -2.61
C PHE A 129 14.85 -1.31 -1.54
N SER A 130 14.39 -2.55 -1.43
CA SER A 130 14.95 -3.59 -0.56
C SER A 130 16.22 -4.24 -1.15
N MET A 131 17.01 -3.46 -1.90
CA MET A 131 18.21 -3.91 -2.61
C MET A 131 19.46 -3.41 -1.88
N SER A 132 20.55 -4.19 -1.94
CA SER A 132 21.85 -3.66 -1.52
C SER A 132 22.31 -2.54 -2.46
N CYS A 133 23.27 -1.71 -2.03
CA CYS A 133 23.82 -0.66 -2.89
C CYS A 133 24.37 -1.22 -4.21
N GLN A 134 24.98 -2.42 -4.16
CA GLN A 134 25.48 -3.10 -5.36
C GLN A 134 24.34 -3.52 -6.28
N GLN A 135 23.32 -4.21 -5.74
CA GLN A 135 22.16 -4.63 -6.51
C GLN A 135 21.39 -3.44 -7.10
N PHE A 136 21.33 -2.33 -6.37
CA PHE A 136 20.72 -1.09 -6.84
C PHE A 136 21.52 -0.47 -7.98
N ALA A 137 22.85 -0.45 -7.91
CA ALA A 137 23.69 0.01 -9.01
C ALA A 137 23.49 -0.85 -10.27
N GLU A 138 23.54 -2.18 -10.11
CA GLU A 138 23.24 -3.14 -11.19
C GLU A 138 21.83 -2.94 -11.76
N PHE A 139 20.84 -2.63 -10.91
CA PHE A 139 19.48 -2.31 -11.33
C PHE A 139 19.40 -1.04 -12.18
N LEU A 140 20.16 0.00 -11.83
CA LEU A 140 20.20 1.26 -12.59
C LEU A 140 20.90 1.09 -13.95
N GLU A 141 21.83 0.17 -14.09
CA GLU A 141 22.52 -0.13 -15.35
C GLU A 141 21.64 -0.84 -16.38
N LYS A 142 20.49 -1.38 -15.97
CA LYS A 142 19.57 -2.08 -16.87
C LYS A 142 18.97 -1.12 -17.91
N LYS A 143 18.77 -1.62 -19.13
CA LYS A 143 18.29 -0.81 -20.27
C LYS A 143 16.94 -0.14 -19.99
N GLU A 144 16.08 -0.78 -19.19
CA GLU A 144 14.77 -0.25 -18.81
C GLU A 144 14.88 1.04 -17.98
N GLN A 145 15.98 1.21 -17.22
CA GLN A 145 16.20 2.40 -16.40
C GLN A 145 16.98 3.51 -17.12
N LYS A 146 17.61 3.20 -18.26
CA LYS A 146 18.41 4.16 -19.03
C LYS A 146 17.62 5.42 -19.40
N ALA A 147 16.37 5.27 -19.85
CA ALA A 147 15.51 6.39 -20.20
C ALA A 147 15.23 7.33 -18.99
N LEU A 148 15.07 6.76 -17.79
CA LEU A 148 14.94 7.54 -16.55
C LEU A 148 16.24 8.27 -16.23
N LEU A 149 17.38 7.61 -16.34
CA LEU A 149 18.69 8.20 -16.05
C LEU A 149 19.02 9.35 -17.01
N ASP A 150 18.80 9.15 -18.31
CA ASP A 150 19.00 10.17 -19.34
C ASP A 150 18.07 11.38 -19.09
N ALA A 151 16.81 11.13 -18.69
CA ALA A 151 15.88 12.20 -18.33
C ALA A 151 16.28 12.94 -17.04
N CYS A 152 16.85 12.25 -16.05
CA CYS A 152 17.40 12.85 -14.85
C CYS A 152 18.59 13.76 -15.15
N GLN A 153 19.48 13.36 -16.05
CA GLN A 153 20.61 14.17 -16.50
C GLN A 153 20.16 15.39 -17.33
N GLY A 154 19.18 15.20 -18.21
CA GLY A 154 18.65 16.26 -19.09
C GLY A 154 17.62 17.20 -18.44
N ASN A 155 17.44 17.18 -17.12
CA ASN A 155 16.40 17.94 -16.40
C ASN A 155 14.94 17.66 -16.83
N ASN A 156 14.71 16.55 -17.55
CA ASN A 156 13.41 16.12 -18.08
C ASN A 156 12.72 15.03 -17.23
N LYS A 157 13.24 14.77 -16.03
CA LYS A 157 12.77 13.72 -15.11
C LYS A 157 11.29 13.75 -14.74
N TYR A 158 10.60 14.87 -14.93
CA TYR A 158 9.15 14.99 -14.65
C TYR A 158 8.27 14.70 -15.87
N ARG A 159 8.86 14.58 -17.07
CA ARG A 159 8.15 14.36 -18.34
C ARG A 159 8.40 12.99 -18.97
N PHE A 160 9.40 12.23 -18.48
CA PHE A 160 9.82 10.97 -19.10
C PHE A 160 8.71 9.90 -19.21
N LYS A 161 7.74 9.87 -18.28
CA LYS A 161 6.59 8.94 -18.33
C LYS A 161 5.36 9.48 -19.05
N LEU A 162 5.32 10.78 -19.33
CA LEU A 162 4.16 11.41 -19.99
C LEU A 162 4.20 11.24 -21.52
N ASN A 163 5.35 10.88 -22.09
CA ASN A 163 5.56 10.75 -23.53
C ASN A 163 5.30 9.34 -24.09
N VAL A 164 4.69 8.43 -23.34
CA VAL A 164 4.52 7.01 -23.77
C VAL A 164 3.40 6.83 -24.82
N ASN A 165 2.58 7.86 -25.12
CA ASN A 165 1.39 7.70 -25.99
C ASN A 165 1.37 8.57 -27.27
N ASN A 166 2.50 9.03 -27.80
CA ASN A 166 2.49 9.80 -29.07
C ASN A 166 3.16 9.13 -30.28
N ASP A 167 3.61 7.88 -30.16
CA ASP A 167 4.09 7.10 -31.30
C ASP A 167 3.40 5.73 -31.33
N LYS A 168 2.16 5.70 -31.86
CA LYS A 168 1.55 4.59 -32.61
C LYS A 168 0.17 4.97 -33.13
#